data_AF-A0A1M6TL13-F1
#
_entry.id   AF-A0A1M6TL13-F1
#
_cell.length_a   1.000
_cell.length_b   1.000
_cell.length_c   1.000
_cell.angle_alpha   90.00
_cell.angle_beta   90.00
_cell.angle_gamma   90.00
#
_symmetry.space_group_name_H-M   'P 1'
#
loop_
_entity.id
_entity.type
_entity.pdbx_description
1 polymer ?
#
loop_
_entity_poly.entity_id
_entity_poly.type
_entity_poly.pdbx_seq_one_letter_code
_entity_poly.pdbx_strand_id
1 'polypeptide(L)'
;MEYEEIPHNPSPEKLSLDEATSLEEKIIGLLGLVLYGEDYNLAIEKSLEFSNSPDNLIKGCAFICFGHLARLHGKLDLDRVIPVFKANQHTEDSVLKGKMEDAISDIVFFLKVKEGLFR
;
A
#
# COMPACT_ATOMS: atom_id res chain seq x y z
N MET A 1 -18.97 -6.84 9.85
CA MET A 1 -17.92 -5.81 9.70
C MET A 1 -18.60 -4.48 9.86
N GLU A 2 -18.10 -3.66 10.78
CA GLU A 2 -18.47 -2.26 10.87
C GLU A 2 -17.58 -1.47 9.90
N TYR A 3 -18.15 -0.45 9.25
CA TYR A 3 -17.39 0.41 8.35
C TYR A 3 -16.74 1.52 9.17
N GLU A 4 -15.43 1.69 9.02
CA GLU A 4 -14.67 2.77 9.63
C GLU A 4 -14.21 3.74 8.54
N GLU A 5 -14.54 5.02 8.70
CA GLU A 5 -14.09 6.07 7.80
C GLU A 5 -12.62 6.41 8.08
N ILE A 6 -11.81 6.46 7.02
CA ILE A 6 -10.41 6.84 7.16
C ILE A 6 -10.32 8.36 7.37
N PRO A 7 -9.59 8.85 8.37
CA PRO A 7 -9.46 10.28 8.63
C PRO A 7 -8.75 10.99 7.48
N HIS A 8 -9.27 12.17 7.13
CA HIS A 8 -8.83 12.99 6.00
C HIS A 8 -7.39 13.54 6.08
N ASN A 9 -6.69 13.41 7.21
CA ASN A 9 -5.30 13.81 7.35
C ASN A 9 -4.68 13.15 8.59
N PRO A 10 -4.05 11.97 8.45
CA PRO A 10 -3.45 11.31 9.60
C PRO A 10 -2.23 12.09 10.08
N SER A 11 -2.07 12.20 11.41
CA SER A 11 -0.90 12.83 12.01
C SER A 11 0.38 12.11 11.56
N PRO A 12 1.49 12.83 11.23
CA PRO A 12 2.74 12.24 10.75
C PRO A 12 3.33 11.15 11.67
N GLU A 13 3.08 11.24 12.97
CA GLU A 13 3.45 10.29 14.03
C GLU A 13 2.76 8.92 13.86
N LYS A 14 1.66 8.84 13.11
CA LYS A 14 0.99 7.58 12.74
C LYS A 14 1.60 6.89 11.51
N LEU A 15 2.58 7.53 10.86
CA LEU A 15 3.32 7.01 9.70
C LEU A 15 4.65 6.34 10.11
N SER A 16 4.80 6.00 11.39
CA SER A 16 5.97 5.30 11.90
C SER A 16 5.73 3.79 12.00
N LEU A 17 6.76 3.00 11.70
CA LEU A 17 6.77 1.56 11.99
C LEU A 17 7.17 1.24 13.43
N ASP A 18 7.40 2.24 14.29
CA ASP A 18 7.78 2.08 15.70
C ASP A 18 6.85 1.14 16.48
N GLU A 19 7.42 0.38 17.42
CA GLU A 19 6.66 -0.57 18.25
C GLU A 19 5.62 0.10 19.16
N ALA A 20 5.80 1.40 19.45
CA ALA A 20 4.87 2.17 20.27
C ALA A 20 3.54 2.48 19.57
N THR A 21 3.52 2.45 18.23
CA THR A 21 2.32 2.72 17.44
C THR A 21 1.59 1.41 17.18
N SER A 22 0.28 1.37 17.45
CA SER A 22 -0.51 0.16 17.23
C SER A 22 -0.62 -0.19 15.73
N LEU A 23 -0.90 -1.46 15.43
CA LEU A 23 -1.10 -1.92 14.05
C LEU A 23 -2.20 -1.14 13.33
N GLU A 24 -3.30 -0.89 14.04
CA GLU A 24 -4.45 -0.15 13.52
C GLU A 24 -4.06 1.29 13.17
N GLU A 25 -3.36 1.99 14.07
CA GLU A 25 -2.90 3.36 13.82
C GLU A 25 -1.96 3.45 12.63
N LYS A 26 -1.08 2.45 12.43
CA LYS A 26 -0.21 2.35 11.24
C LYS A 26 -1.01 2.22 9.96
N ILE A 27 -2.01 1.34 9.94
CA ILE A 27 -2.86 1.10 8.77
C ILE A 27 -3.70 2.34 8.45
N ILE A 28 -4.37 2.91 9.45
CA ILE A 28 -5.17 4.14 9.31
C ILE A 28 -4.28 5.30 8.86
N GLY A 29 -3.07 5.40 9.43
CA GLY A 29 -2.06 6.40 9.06
C GLY A 29 -1.67 6.32 7.59
N LEU A 30 -1.30 5.13 7.12
CA LEU A 30 -0.90 4.96 5.72
C LEU A 30 -2.07 5.21 4.75
N LEU A 31 -3.25 4.66 5.04
CA LEU A 31 -4.42 4.86 4.19
C LEU A 31 -4.83 6.32 4.11
N GLY A 32 -4.85 7.04 5.24
CA GLY A 32 -5.24 8.46 5.24
C GLY A 32 -4.25 9.33 4.46
N LEU A 33 -2.95 9.03 4.55
CA LEU A 33 -1.92 9.72 3.78
C LEU A 33 -2.13 9.52 2.27
N VAL A 34 -2.43 8.29 1.86
CA VAL A 34 -2.59 7.96 0.43
C VAL A 34 -3.92 8.45 -0.14
N LEU A 35 -5.00 8.39 0.64
CA LEU A 35 -6.33 8.78 0.18
C LEU A 35 -6.54 10.30 0.18
N TYR A 36 -5.91 11.01 1.12
CA TYR A 36 -6.23 12.41 1.39
C TYR A 36 -5.02 13.33 1.53
N GLY A 37 -3.80 12.77 1.64
CA GLY A 37 -2.58 13.56 1.72
C GLY A 37 -2.25 14.26 0.40
N GLU A 38 -1.66 15.45 0.48
CA GLU A 38 -1.25 16.23 -0.69
C GLU A 38 0.13 15.82 -1.23
N ASP A 39 0.98 15.24 -0.37
CA ASP A 39 2.34 14.86 -0.71
C ASP A 39 2.42 13.43 -1.27
N TYR A 40 2.34 13.34 -2.59
CA TYR A 40 2.52 12.07 -3.32
C TYR A 40 3.86 11.39 -3.00
N ASN A 41 4.95 12.16 -2.86
CA ASN A 41 6.28 11.59 -2.63
C ASN A 41 6.34 10.95 -1.25
N LEU A 42 5.82 11.63 -0.23
CA LEU A 42 5.69 11.04 1.11
C LEU A 42 4.81 9.78 1.08
N ALA A 43 3.69 9.81 0.35
CA ALA A 43 2.78 8.67 0.23
C ALA A 43 3.42 7.44 -0.41
N ILE A 44 4.18 7.60 -1.50
CA ILE A 44 4.89 6.48 -2.12
C ILE A 44 6.04 5.97 -1.26
N GLU A 45 6.83 6.86 -0.64
CA GLU A 45 7.92 6.45 0.25
C GLU A 45 7.41 5.63 1.44
N LYS A 46 6.32 6.09 2.09
CA LYS A 46 5.71 5.38 3.22
C LYS A 46 5.07 4.06 2.81
N SER A 47 4.45 4.00 1.64
CA SER A 47 3.92 2.74 1.10
C SER A 47 5.07 1.75 0.83
N LEU A 48 6.19 2.20 0.27
CA LEU A 48 7.36 1.35 0.06
C LEU A 48 7.99 0.89 1.38
N GLU A 49 8.13 1.77 2.35
CA GLU A 49 8.61 1.42 3.71
C GLU A 49 7.72 0.32 4.33
N PHE A 50 6.40 0.51 4.34
CA PHE A 50 5.45 -0.41 4.96
C PHE A 50 5.36 -1.75 4.21
N SER A 51 5.59 -1.75 2.90
CA SER A 51 5.62 -2.97 2.09
C SER A 51 6.79 -3.91 2.43
N ASN A 52 7.81 -3.41 3.13
CA ASN A 52 8.92 -4.21 3.64
C ASN A 52 8.73 -4.67 5.09
N SER A 53 7.57 -4.39 5.69
CA SER A 53 7.26 -4.83 7.05
C SER A 53 7.25 -6.37 7.16
N PRO A 54 7.74 -6.96 8.27
CA PRO A 54 7.57 -8.38 8.54
C PRO A 54 6.12 -8.75 8.84
N ASP A 55 5.27 -7.78 9.18
CA ASP A 55 3.85 -7.98 9.44
C ASP A 55 3.05 -7.96 8.13
N ASN A 56 2.40 -9.09 7.81
CA ASN A 56 1.63 -9.23 6.58
C ASN A 56 0.38 -8.35 6.51
N LEU A 57 -0.17 -7.90 7.64
CA LEU A 57 -1.29 -6.96 7.67
C LEU A 57 -0.82 -5.56 7.24
N ILE A 58 0.33 -5.12 7.74
CA ILE A 58 0.99 -3.86 7.33
C ILE A 58 1.36 -3.93 5.84
N LYS A 59 2.03 -5.01 5.44
CA LYS A 59 2.44 -5.22 4.04
C LYS A 59 1.25 -5.25 3.09
N GLY A 60 0.18 -5.95 3.46
CA GLY A 60 -1.04 -5.99 2.68
C GLY A 60 -1.69 -4.61 2.55
N CYS A 61 -1.68 -3.79 3.60
CA CYS A 61 -2.15 -2.40 3.52
C CYS A 61 -1.31 -1.58 2.53
N ALA A 62 0.02 -1.72 2.56
CA ALA A 62 0.91 -1.06 1.62
C ALA A 62 0.65 -1.47 0.15
N PHE A 63 0.37 -2.74 -0.11
CA PHE A 63 0.01 -3.18 -1.47
C PHE A 63 -1.26 -2.51 -1.97
N ILE A 64 -2.32 -2.46 -1.16
CA ILE A 64 -3.55 -1.74 -1.50
C ILE A 64 -3.27 -0.25 -1.75
N CYS A 65 -2.38 0.36 -0.96
CA CYS A 65 -1.96 1.74 -1.16
C CYS A 65 -1.28 1.98 -2.51
N PHE A 66 -0.50 1.05 -3.06
CA PHE A 66 0.02 1.19 -4.43
C PHE A 66 -1.10 1.23 -5.48
N GLY A 67 -2.15 0.42 -5.31
CA GLY A 67 -3.36 0.47 -6.13
C GLY A 67 -4.06 1.83 -6.06
N HIS A 68 -4.21 2.37 -4.84
CA HIS A 68 -4.77 3.71 -4.63
C HIS A 68 -3.90 4.82 -5.25
N LEU A 69 -2.58 4.75 -5.12
CA LEU A 69 -1.68 5.73 -5.73
C LEU A 69 -1.80 5.70 -7.26
N ALA A 70 -1.88 4.51 -7.86
CA ALA A 70 -2.13 4.36 -9.28
C ALA A 70 -3.49 4.96 -9.69
N ARG A 71 -4.55 4.68 -8.92
CA ARG A 71 -5.91 5.20 -9.16
C ARG A 71 -6.01 6.72 -9.04
N LEU A 72 -5.49 7.28 -7.95
CA LEU A 72 -5.69 8.69 -7.58
C LEU A 72 -4.76 9.62 -8.36
N HIS A 73 -3.53 9.20 -8.62
CA HIS A 73 -2.52 10.06 -9.26
C HIS A 73 -2.21 9.68 -10.70
N GLY A 74 -2.68 8.53 -11.19
CA GLY A 74 -2.39 8.05 -12.55
C GLY A 74 -0.90 7.77 -12.78
N LYS A 75 -0.12 7.60 -11.72
CA LYS A 75 1.32 7.34 -11.76
C LYS A 75 1.77 6.51 -10.56
N LEU A 76 2.82 5.72 -10.78
CA LEU A 76 3.46 4.91 -9.75
C LEU A 76 4.92 4.68 -10.13
N ASP A 77 5.83 4.64 -9.16
CA ASP A 77 7.22 4.25 -9.37
C ASP A 77 7.31 2.72 -9.55
N LEU A 78 7.02 2.26 -10.76
CA LEU A 78 6.95 0.84 -11.09
C LEU A 78 8.30 0.13 -10.92
N ASP A 79 9.41 0.84 -11.13
CA ASP A 79 10.76 0.28 -10.99
C ASP A 79 11.05 -0.14 -9.54
N ARG A 80 10.48 0.58 -8.56
CA ARG A 80 10.57 0.23 -7.14
C ARG A 80 9.45 -0.69 -6.66
N VAL A 81 8.24 -0.53 -7.19
CA VAL A 81 7.07 -1.30 -6.74
C VAL A 81 7.08 -2.74 -7.25
N ILE A 82 7.41 -2.98 -8.52
CA ILE A 82 7.39 -4.33 -9.11
C ILE A 82 8.29 -5.32 -8.33
N PRO A 83 9.54 -4.98 -7.96
CA PRO A 83 10.38 -5.86 -7.15
C PRO A 83 9.74 -6.28 -5.82
N VAL A 84 8.97 -5.41 -5.17
CA VAL A 84 8.29 -5.72 -3.90
C VAL A 84 7.20 -6.78 -4.12
N PHE A 85 6.40 -6.67 -5.19
CA PHE A 85 5.42 -7.71 -5.53
C PHE A 85 6.10 -9.04 -5.83
N LYS A 86 7.16 -9.04 -6.63
CA LYS A 86 7.92 -10.26 -6.98
C LYS A 86 8.53 -10.92 -5.75
N ALA A 87 9.02 -10.15 -4.79
CA ALA A 87 9.57 -10.69 -3.54
C ALA A 87 8.52 -11.42 -2.70
N ASN A 88 7.22 -11.15 -2.88
CA ASN A 88 6.13 -11.73 -2.10
C ASN A 88 5.24 -12.69 -2.91
N GLN A 89 5.55 -12.98 -4.17
CA GLN A 89 4.72 -13.79 -5.07
C GLN A 89 4.47 -15.24 -4.61
N HIS A 90 5.32 -15.74 -3.71
CA HIS A 90 5.26 -17.10 -3.15
C HIS A 90 4.81 -17.12 -1.69
N THR A 91 4.19 -16.05 -1.20
CA THR A 91 3.61 -16.03 0.15
C THR A 91 2.56 -17.11 0.32
N GLU A 92 2.58 -17.82 1.46
CA GLU A 92 1.54 -18.77 1.86
C GLU A 92 0.33 -18.06 2.51
N ASP A 93 0.47 -16.77 2.85
CA ASP A 93 -0.60 -15.96 3.41
C ASP A 93 -1.63 -15.61 2.32
N SER A 94 -2.77 -16.30 2.38
CA SER A 94 -3.87 -16.13 1.43
C SER A 94 -4.50 -14.73 1.46
N VAL A 95 -4.50 -14.07 2.63
CA VAL A 95 -5.04 -12.71 2.77
C VAL A 95 -4.10 -11.72 2.10
N LEU A 96 -2.80 -11.86 2.32
CA LEU A 96 -1.79 -11.04 1.65
C LEU A 96 -1.85 -11.23 0.13
N LYS A 97 -1.98 -12.48 -0.33
CA LYS A 97 -2.10 -12.81 -1.75
C LYS A 97 -3.30 -12.13 -2.39
N GLY A 98 -4.48 -12.19 -1.75
CA GLY A 98 -5.68 -11.51 -2.26
C GLY A 98 -5.48 -9.99 -2.39
N LYS A 99 -4.88 -9.36 -1.37
CA LYS A 99 -4.56 -7.92 -1.41
C LYS A 99 -3.56 -7.56 -2.52
N MET A 100 -2.60 -8.44 -2.80
CA MET A 100 -1.66 -8.25 -3.91
C MET A 100 -2.37 -8.34 -5.26
N GLU A 101 -3.27 -9.29 -5.44
CA GLU A 101 -4.07 -9.46 -6.66
C GLU A 101 -4.95 -8.22 -6.92
N ASP A 102 -5.63 -7.72 -5.88
CA ASP A 102 -6.43 -6.48 -5.95
C ASP A 102 -5.57 -5.28 -6.35
N ALA A 103 -4.42 -5.10 -5.72
CA ALA A 103 -3.51 -4.00 -6.02
C ALA A 103 -2.94 -4.08 -7.44
N ILE A 104 -2.55 -5.28 -7.90
CA ILE A 104 -2.08 -5.49 -9.29
C ILE A 104 -3.18 -5.12 -10.28
N SER A 105 -4.43 -5.54 -10.01
CA SER A 105 -5.58 -5.21 -10.84
C SER A 105 -5.78 -3.71 -10.97
N ASP A 106 -5.73 -2.97 -9.85
CA ASP A 106 -5.80 -1.50 -9.84
C ASP A 106 -4.66 -0.88 -10.66
N ILE A 107 -3.41 -1.29 -10.42
CA ILE A 107 -2.24 -0.72 -11.11
C ILE A 107 -2.33 -0.96 -12.62
N VAL A 108 -2.68 -2.18 -13.04
CA VAL A 108 -2.88 -2.55 -14.45
C VAL A 108 -4.00 -1.73 -15.07
N PHE A 109 -5.13 -1.60 -14.37
CA PHE A 109 -6.30 -0.89 -14.88
C PHE A 109 -6.04 0.62 -15.04
N PHE A 110 -5.44 1.26 -14.03
CA PHE A 110 -5.26 2.72 -14.03
C PHE A 110 -4.02 3.17 -14.81
N LEU A 111 -2.92 2.41 -14.80
CA LEU A 111 -1.70 2.77 -15.53
C LEU A 111 -1.59 2.13 -16.92
N LYS A 112 -2.54 1.26 -17.29
CA LYS A 112 -2.56 0.56 -18.60
C LYS A 112 -1.29 -0.25 -18.89
N VAL A 113 -0.68 -0.79 -17.84
CA VAL A 113 0.50 -1.66 -17.94
C VAL A 113 0.11 -3.14 -18.07
N LYS A 114 1.07 -4.00 -18.43
CA LYS A 114 0.82 -5.45 -18.54
C LYS A 114 0.91 -6.11 -17.17
N GLU A 115 -0.08 -6.92 -16.82
CA GLU A 115 -0.11 -7.69 -15.57
C GLU A 115 1.12 -8.61 -15.40
N GLY A 116 1.65 -9.14 -16.50
CA GLY A 116 2.85 -9.99 -16.49
C GLY A 116 4.12 -9.31 -15.95
N LEU A 117 4.11 -7.99 -15.73
CA LEU A 117 5.22 -7.28 -15.06
C LEU A 117 5.39 -7.69 -13.60
N PHE A 118 4.32 -8.15 -12.94
CA PHE A 118 4.30 -8.50 -11.52
C PHE A 118 4.59 -9.98 -11.23
N ARG A 119 4.77 -10.79 -12.30
CA ARG A 119 5.05 -12.23 -12.25
C ARG A 119 6.54 -12.55 -12.46
#